data_AF-A0A0J6G5K7-F1
#
_entry.id   AF-A0A0J6G5K7-F1
#
_cell.length_a   1.000
_cell.length_b   1.000
_cell.length_c   1.000
_cell.angle_alpha   90.00
_cell.angle_beta   90.00
_cell.angle_gamma   90.00
#
_symmetry.space_group_name_H-M   'P 1'
#
loop_
_entity.id
_entity.type
_entity.pdbx_description
1 polymer ?
#
loop_
_entity_poly.entity_id
_entity_poly.type
_entity_poly.pdbx_seq_one_letter_code
_entity_poly.pdbx_strand_id
1 'polypeptide(L)' 'MDMTKQAVKKALKLETDAELARFFGIGRWAVGQWKDEKPIPPLRQFQARDLRPDVFGPPPAKKRRKAA' A
#
# COMPACT_ATOMS: atom_id res chain seq x y z
N MET A 1 3.62 -10.25 7.41
CA MET A 1 2.60 -9.20 7.62
C MET A 1 1.89 -9.00 6.29
N ASP A 2 0.68 -9.52 6.17
CA ASP A 2 -0.17 -9.22 5.03
C ASP A 2 -0.50 -7.73 5.07
N MET A 3 -0.19 -7.00 4.00
CA MET A 3 -0.52 -5.58 3.86
C MET A 3 -2.02 -5.45 3.57
N THR A 4 -2.84 -5.75 4.56
CA THR A 4 -4.28 -5.53 4.50
C THR A 4 -4.59 -4.05 4.59
N LYS A 5 -5.78 -3.65 4.12
CA LYS A 5 -6.21 -2.25 4.19
C LYS A 5 -6.17 -1.72 5.63
N GLN A 6 -6.62 -2.51 6.62
CA GLN A 6 -6.52 -2.14 8.03
C GLN A 6 -5.08 -2.03 8.53
N ALA A 7 -4.21 -2.98 8.16
CA ALA A 7 -2.81 -2.93 8.58
C ALA A 7 -2.12 -1.67 8.04
N VAL A 8 -2.37 -1.31 6.78
CA VAL A 8 -1.78 -0.13 6.14
C VAL A 8 -2.31 1.17 6.77
N LYS A 9 -3.63 1.26 7.05
CA LYS A 9 -4.19 2.40 7.79
C LYS A 9 -3.55 2.55 9.17
N LYS A 10 -3.49 1.46 9.94
CA LYS A 10 -2.92 1.45 11.29
C LYS A 10 -1.44 1.85 11.29
N ALA A 11 -0.67 1.33 10.33
CA ALA A 11 0.74 1.63 10.19
C ALA A 11 1.01 3.10 9.79
N LEU A 12 0.13 3.67 8.96
CA LEU A 12 0.19 5.07 8.55
C LEU A 12 -0.54 6.03 9.52
N LYS A 13 -1.14 5.51 10.60
CA LYS A 13 -2.00 6.26 11.54
C LYS A 13 -3.13 7.03 10.84
N LEU A 14 -3.72 6.41 9.81
CA LEU A 14 -4.85 6.96 9.07
C LEU A 14 -6.15 6.39 9.60
N GLU A 15 -7.15 7.26 9.76
CA GLU A 15 -8.48 6.85 10.24
C GLU A 15 -9.44 6.60 9.09
N THR A 16 -9.26 7.29 7.96
CA THR A 16 -10.23 7.28 6.86
C THR A 16 -9.69 6.70 5.55
N ASP A 17 -10.60 6.11 4.76
CA ASP A 17 -10.31 5.68 3.38
C ASP A 17 -9.93 6.85 2.48
N ALA A 18 -10.39 8.06 2.80
CA ALA A 18 -10.08 9.27 2.07
C ALA A 18 -8.58 9.64 2.19
N GLU A 19 -8.02 9.51 3.39
CA GLU A 19 -6.60 9.75 3.63
C GLU A 19 -5.75 8.66 3.00
N LEU A 20 -6.20 7.40 3.08
CA LEU A 20 -5.52 6.30 2.40
C LEU A 20 -5.51 6.49 0.87
N ALA A 21 -6.61 7.00 0.31
CA ALA A 21 -6.70 7.31 -1.12
C ALA A 21 -5.76 8.45 -1.52
N ARG A 22 -5.68 9.50 -0.70
CA ARG A 22 -4.71 10.59 -0.88
C ARG A 22 -3.27 10.09 -0.82
N PHE A 23 -2.95 9.20 0.13
CA PHE A 23 -1.62 8.60 0.24
C PHE A 23 -1.21 7.83 -1.02
N PHE A 24 -2.13 7.08 -1.63
CA PHE A 24 -1.87 6.34 -2.87
C PHE A 24 -2.04 7.17 -4.15
N GLY A 25 -2.52 8.41 -4.05
CA GLY A 25 -2.86 9.25 -5.21
C GLY A 25 -4.00 8.67 -6.06
N ILE A 26 -4.95 7.97 -5.45
CA ILE A 26 -6.10 7.37 -6.15
C ILE A 26 -7.43 7.94 -5.66
N GLY A 27 -8.49 7.69 -6.42
CA GLY A 27 -9.85 8.05 -6.02
C GLY A 27 -10.30 7.28 -4.78
N ARG A 28 -11.05 7.96 -3.90
CA ARG A 28 -11.66 7.36 -2.69
C ARG A 28 -12.48 6.11 -3.01
N TRP A 29 -13.20 6.11 -4.14
CA TRP A 29 -14.00 4.96 -4.58
C TRP A 29 -13.17 3.70 -4.81
N ALA A 30 -11.95 3.84 -5.35
CA ALA A 30 -11.04 2.71 -5.57
C ALA A 30 -10.60 2.05 -4.25
N VAL A 31 -10.36 2.85 -3.20
CA VAL A 31 -10.04 2.35 -1.85
C VAL A 31 -11.27 1.76 -1.15
N GLY A 32 -12.46 2.32 -1.40
CA GLY A 32 -13.72 1.80 -0.88
C GLY A 32 -14.03 0.38 -1.36
N GLN A 33 -13.57 0.00 -2.56
CA GLN A 33 -13.72 -1.35 -3.10
C GLN A 33 -12.77 -2.40 -2.47
N TRP A 34 -11.75 -1.97 -1.72
CA TRP A 34 -10.82 -2.89 -1.07
C TRP A 34 -11.43 -3.45 0.21
N LYS A 35 -11.40 -4.78 0.37
CA LYS A 35 -11.84 -5.43 1.60
C LYS A 35 -10.83 -5.20 2.72
N ASP A 36 -11.33 -4.87 3.91
CA ASP A 36 -10.49 -4.51 5.06
C ASP A 36 -9.56 -5.64 5.53
N GLU A 37 -10.05 -6.89 5.47
CA GLU A 37 -9.31 -8.09 5.88
C GLU A 37 -8.49 -8.73 4.75
N LYS A 38 -8.63 -8.25 3.50
CA LYS A 38 -7.84 -8.78 2.38
C LYS A 38 -6.59 -7.92 2.17
N PRO A 39 -5.48 -8.55 1.69
CA PRO A 39 -4.32 -7.80 1.27
C PRO A 39 -4.71 -6.80 0.17
N ILE A 40 -4.19 -5.58 0.25
CA ILE A 40 -4.33 -4.59 -0.82
C ILE A 40 -3.64 -5.11 -2.08
N PRO A 41 -4.00 -4.60 -3.28
CA PRO A 41 -3.40 -5.07 -4.52
C PRO A 41 -1.86 -5.04 -4.47
N PRO A 42 -1.15 -6.05 -5.02
CA PRO A 42 0.31 -6.15 -4.93
C PRO A 42 1.06 -4.90 -5.41
N LEU A 43 0.54 -4.23 -6.44
CA LEU A 43 1.09 -2.96 -6.92
C LEU A 43 1.07 -1.86 -5.84
N ARG A 44 0.01 -1.82 -5.02
CA ARG A 44 -0.15 -0.84 -3.93
C ARG A 44 0.70 -1.21 -2.72
N GLN A 45 0.92 -2.50 -2.48
CA GLN A 45 1.88 -2.97 -1.48
C GLN A 45 3.30 -2.50 -1.83
N PHE A 46 3.68 -2.61 -3.11
CA PHE A 46 4.96 -2.10 -3.59
C PHE A 46 5.06 -0.58 -3.39
N GLN A 47 4.04 0.17 -3.83
CA GLN A 47 3.99 1.62 -3.71
C GLN A 47 4.05 2.09 -2.24
N ALA A 48 3.38 1.40 -1.32
CA ALA A 48 3.44 1.72 0.11
C ALA A 48 4.87 1.60 0.67
N ARG A 49 5.61 0.58 0.24
CA ARG A 49 7.02 0.37 0.62
C ARG A 49 7.96 1.38 -0.03
N ASP A 50 7.65 1.82 -1.24
CA ASP A 50 8.41 2.85 -1.94
C ASP A 50 8.22 4.24 -1.30
N LEU A 51 6.99 4.57 -0.90
CA LEU A 51 6.65 5.84 -0.25
C LEU A 51 7.08 5.91 1.22
N ARG A 52 6.95 4.79 1.95
CA ARG A 52 7.26 4.70 3.39
C ARG A 52 8.05 3.42 3.70
N PRO A 53 9.31 3.33 3.24
CA PRO A 53 10.18 2.22 3.57
C PRO A 53 10.45 2.13 5.08
N ASP A 54 10.31 3.23 5.80
CA ASP A 54 10.42 3.31 7.26
C ASP A 54 9.30 2.56 8.00
N VAL A 55 8.08 2.52 7.43
CA VAL A 55 6.92 1.86 8.06
C VAL A 55 6.78 0.41 7.60
N PHE A 56 6.99 0.17 6.31
CA PHE A 56 6.67 -1.11 5.68
C PHE A 56 7.89 -1.98 5.35
N GLY A 57 9.08 -1.49 5.70
CA GLY A 57 10.35 -2.07 5.30
C GLY A 57 10.65 -1.83 3.82
N PRO A 58 11.92 -2.04 3.41
CA PRO A 58 12.32 -1.83 2.03
C PRO A 58 11.45 -2.70 1.09
N PRO A 59 11.07 -2.16 -0.08
CA PRO A 59 10.40 -2.98 -1.09
C PRO A 59 11.29 -4.17 -1.43
N PRO A 60 10.71 -5.36 -1.70
CA PRO A 60 11.53 -6.48 -2.18
C PRO A 60 12.29 -5.97 -3.39
N ALA A 61 13.63 -6.09 -3.33
CA ALA A 61 14.52 -5.55 -4.35
C ALA A 61 13.94 -5.92 -5.71
N LYS A 62 13.58 -4.90 -6.52
CA LYS A 62 13.20 -5.14 -7.92
C LYS A 62 14.36 -5.93 -8.50
N LYS A 63 14.18 -7.25 -8.71
CA LYS A 63 15.07 -8.00 -9.60
C LYS A 63 14.89 -7.27 -10.93
N ARG A 64 15.77 -6.32 -11.25
CA ARG A 64 15.89 -5.74 -12.58
C ARG A 64 16.01 -6.97 -13.47
N ARG A 65 14.96 -7.30 -14.23
CA ARG A 65 15.13 -8.18 -15.38
C ARG A 65 16.15 -7.46 -16.24
N LYS A 66 17.41 -7.89 -16.17
CA LYS A 66 18.44 -7.54 -17.15
C LYS A 66 17.90 -8.12 -18.47
N ALA A 67 17.41 -7.25 -19.33
CA ALA A 67 17.42 -7.50 -20.76
C ALA A 67 18.72 -6.86 -21.25
N ALA A 68 19.71 -7.71 -21.54
CA ALA A 68 20.90 -7.43 -22.33
C ALA A 68 21.44 -8.78 -22.78
#